data_AF-A0A1W9N9X0-F1
#
_entry.id   AF-A0A1W9N9X0-F1
#
_cell.length_a   1.000
_cell.length_b   1.000
_cell.length_c   1.000
_cell.angle_alpha   90.00
_cell.angle_beta   90.00
_cell.angle_gamma   90.00
#
_symmetry.space_group_name_H-M   'P 1'
#
loop_
_entity.id
_entity.type
_entity.pdbx_description
1 polymer ?
#
loop_
_entity_poly.entity_id
_entity_poly.type
_entity_poly.pdbx_seq_one_letter_code
_entity_poly.pdbx_strand_id
1 'polypeptide(L)'
;MAKPLRGELWLAPNLLILDSIVGNSMLGASMEERQEAAIKQLLEDARWAFSGMLYGFNILWKPPSPERNIKETLEIQLIGTIPRGDPRLKVISTVWEDDILYVLLEYQMDETQQRRLEAWRSQALPFAAGSGTGDIFEEQPYRTAMEQAIREAMRSYFRARYYSRPRLIQGKAGLLDFPKAGFWQASIQASVKLALDIPPPEPYSVY
;
A
#
# COMPACT_ATOMS: atom_id res chain seq x y z
N MET A 1 -21.83 9.31 -15.73
CA MET A 1 -21.11 8.09 -15.30
C MET A 1 -19.91 8.52 -14.50
N ALA A 2 -19.70 7.96 -13.31
CA ALA A 2 -18.54 8.28 -12.50
C ALA A 2 -17.26 7.71 -13.13
N LYS A 3 -16.16 8.45 -13.01
CA LYS A 3 -14.86 8.02 -13.52
C LYS A 3 -14.39 6.83 -12.67
N PRO A 4 -14.06 5.68 -13.28
CA PRO A 4 -13.61 4.53 -12.53
C PRO A 4 -12.20 4.77 -11.95
N LEU A 5 -11.88 4.07 -10.85
CA LEU A 5 -10.52 4.07 -10.32
C LEU A 5 -9.64 3.22 -11.22
N ARG A 6 -8.43 3.70 -11.51
CA ARG A 6 -7.45 2.97 -12.30
C ARG A 6 -6.19 2.78 -11.48
N GLY A 7 -5.62 1.59 -11.61
CA GLY A 7 -4.34 1.22 -11.00
C GLY A 7 -3.50 0.50 -12.03
N GLU A 8 -2.21 0.75 -12.00
CA GLU A 8 -1.24 0.07 -12.83
C GLU A 8 -0.26 -0.63 -11.92
N LEU A 9 -0.11 -1.94 -12.13
CA LEU A 9 0.91 -2.75 -11.51
C LEU A 9 1.66 -3.47 -12.62
N TRP A 10 2.89 -3.84 -12.35
CA TRP A 10 3.70 -4.60 -13.30
C TRP A 10 4.26 -5.84 -12.60
N LEU A 11 4.82 -6.74 -13.38
CA LEU A 11 5.32 -8.00 -12.90
C LEU A 11 6.47 -8.40 -13.80
N ALA A 12 7.68 -8.51 -13.26
CA ALA A 12 8.80 -9.06 -13.99
C ALA A 12 8.87 -10.56 -13.67
N PRO A 13 8.30 -11.45 -14.50
CA PRO A 13 8.23 -12.86 -14.19
C PRO A 13 9.64 -13.45 -14.13
N ASN A 14 10.59 -12.92 -14.91
CA ASN A 14 11.99 -13.35 -14.87
C ASN A 14 12.71 -13.04 -13.55
N LEU A 15 12.22 -12.09 -12.75
CA LEU A 15 12.72 -11.82 -11.41
C LEU A 15 11.96 -12.60 -10.34
N LEU A 16 10.69 -12.94 -10.59
CA LEU A 16 9.96 -13.96 -9.81
C LEU A 16 10.56 -15.37 -10.00
N ILE A 17 11.34 -15.62 -11.06
CA ILE A 17 12.13 -16.86 -11.22
C ILE A 17 13.20 -17.00 -10.12
N LEU A 18 13.65 -15.91 -9.49
CA LEU A 18 14.65 -15.99 -8.41
C LEU A 18 14.05 -16.47 -7.08
N ASP A 19 12.73 -16.56 -6.98
CA ASP A 19 12.01 -17.03 -5.79
C ASP A 19 12.10 -18.55 -5.57
N SER A 20 12.80 -19.30 -6.44
CA SER A 20 13.05 -20.72 -6.17
C SER A 20 14.23 -21.00 -5.23
N ILE A 21 14.91 -19.99 -4.67
CA ILE A 21 16.06 -20.22 -3.79
C ILE A 21 15.71 -20.07 -2.29
N VAL A 22 14.63 -19.37 -1.92
CA VAL A 22 14.30 -19.13 -0.50
C VAL A 22 12.83 -19.43 -0.19
N GLY A 23 12.37 -20.64 -0.52
CA GLY A 23 10.99 -21.03 -0.23
C GLY A 23 10.69 -22.49 -0.53
N ASN A 24 11.11 -23.38 0.37
CA ASN A 24 10.94 -24.82 0.27
C ASN A 24 9.45 -25.24 0.33
N SER A 25 8.71 -25.18 -0.80
CA SER A 25 7.46 -25.94 -1.02
C SER A 25 6.95 -26.01 -2.48
N MET A 26 7.49 -25.23 -3.42
CA MET A 26 6.99 -25.16 -4.81
C MET A 26 8.00 -25.67 -5.86
N LEU A 27 8.84 -26.63 -5.50
CA LEU A 27 9.89 -27.20 -6.37
C LEU A 27 9.35 -28.05 -7.55
N GLY A 28 8.04 -28.30 -7.62
CA GLY A 28 7.40 -29.07 -8.70
C GLY A 28 6.36 -28.32 -9.54
N ALA A 29 6.11 -27.04 -9.26
CA ALA A 29 5.08 -26.28 -9.95
C ALA A 29 5.53 -25.86 -11.36
N SER A 30 4.66 -26.04 -12.36
CA SER A 30 4.95 -25.63 -13.74
C SER A 30 5.14 -24.11 -13.84
N MET A 31 5.83 -23.64 -14.88
CA MET A 31 6.02 -22.20 -15.11
C MET A 31 4.68 -21.44 -15.17
N GLU A 32 3.63 -22.09 -15.67
CA GLU A 32 2.27 -21.55 -15.77
C GLU A 32 1.63 -21.37 -14.39
N GLU A 33 1.77 -22.34 -13.48
CA GLU A 33 1.22 -22.28 -12.11
C GLU A 33 1.84 -21.14 -11.29
N ARG A 34 3.15 -20.89 -11.48
CA ARG A 34 3.86 -19.79 -10.79
C ARG A 34 3.45 -18.43 -11.32
N GLN A 35 3.28 -18.29 -12.64
CA GLN A 35 2.76 -17.06 -13.24
C GLN A 35 1.33 -16.77 -12.74
N GLU A 36 0.48 -17.80 -12.66
CA GLU A 36 -0.88 -17.66 -12.16
C GLU A 36 -0.91 -17.23 -10.69
N ALA A 37 -0.03 -17.79 -9.84
CA ALA A 37 0.11 -17.40 -8.45
C ALA A 37 0.53 -15.94 -8.29
N ALA A 38 1.49 -15.49 -9.10
CA ALA A 38 1.99 -14.12 -9.04
C ALA A 38 0.95 -13.10 -9.55
N ILE A 39 0.18 -13.44 -10.58
CA ILE A 39 -0.97 -12.62 -11.01
C ILE A 39 -2.05 -12.55 -9.92
N LYS A 40 -2.35 -13.66 -9.26
CA LYS A 40 -3.30 -13.68 -8.12
C LYS A 40 -2.83 -12.77 -6.98
N GLN A 41 -1.54 -12.81 -6.65
CA GLN A 41 -0.96 -11.91 -5.64
C GLN A 41 -1.06 -10.44 -6.06
N LEU A 42 -0.75 -10.13 -7.32
CA LEU A 42 -0.87 -8.76 -7.86
C LEU A 42 -2.31 -8.22 -7.77
N LEU A 43 -3.29 -9.07 -8.05
CA LEU A 43 -4.71 -8.73 -7.93
C LEU A 43 -5.11 -8.48 -6.47
N GLU A 44 -4.56 -9.25 -5.52
CA GLU A 44 -4.77 -9.03 -4.10
C GLU A 44 -4.14 -7.72 -3.60
N ASP A 45 -2.95 -7.39 -4.10
CA ASP A 45 -2.26 -6.13 -3.78
C ASP A 45 -3.01 -4.92 -4.35
N ALA A 46 -3.52 -5.03 -5.58
CA ALA A 46 -4.39 -4.02 -6.16
C ALA A 46 -5.71 -3.88 -5.39
N ARG A 47 -6.33 -5.00 -5.01
CA ARG A 47 -7.55 -5.03 -4.19
C ARG A 47 -7.30 -4.32 -2.87
N TRP A 48 -6.15 -4.53 -2.24
CA TRP A 48 -5.75 -3.84 -1.03
C TRP A 48 -5.57 -2.33 -1.25
N ALA A 49 -4.86 -1.93 -2.31
CA ALA A 49 -4.65 -0.52 -2.64
C ALA A 49 -5.99 0.21 -2.91
N PHE A 50 -6.86 -0.36 -3.74
CA PHE A 50 -8.20 0.19 -3.99
C PHE A 50 -9.04 0.25 -2.71
N SER A 51 -8.96 -0.77 -1.85
CA SER A 51 -9.64 -0.77 -0.55
C SER A 51 -9.13 0.38 0.33
N GLY A 52 -7.83 0.63 0.35
CA GLY A 52 -7.20 1.74 1.05
C GLY A 52 -7.59 3.12 0.50
N MET A 53 -7.89 3.22 -0.80
CA MET A 53 -8.41 4.45 -1.40
C MET A 53 -9.87 4.71 -1.02
N LEU A 54 -10.70 3.66 -0.98
CA LEU A 54 -12.14 3.79 -0.77
C LEU A 54 -12.53 3.88 0.70
N TYR A 55 -11.98 2.99 1.53
CA TYR A 55 -12.37 2.86 2.93
C TYR A 55 -11.33 3.48 3.87
N GLY A 56 -10.06 3.53 3.44
CA GLY A 56 -8.96 3.97 4.26
C GLY A 56 -8.43 2.89 5.22
N PHE A 57 -7.53 3.32 6.09
CA PHE A 57 -6.81 2.54 7.06
C PHE A 57 -7.00 3.11 8.45
N ASN A 58 -7.13 2.23 9.44
CA ASN A 58 -6.81 2.54 10.82
C ASN A 58 -5.30 2.41 10.98
N ILE A 59 -4.66 3.47 11.48
CA ILE A 59 -3.23 3.49 11.75
C ILE A 59 -3.00 3.57 13.25
N LEU A 60 -2.16 2.67 13.74
CA LEU A 60 -1.56 2.71 15.07
C LEU A 60 -0.05 2.81 14.90
N TRP A 61 0.51 3.97 15.24
CA TRP A 61 1.95 4.20 15.12
C TRP A 61 2.57 4.57 16.46
N LYS A 62 3.62 3.82 16.83
CA LYS A 62 4.50 4.12 17.97
C LYS A 62 5.86 4.55 17.41
N PRO A 63 6.19 5.85 17.48
CA PRO A 63 7.48 6.34 17.01
C PRO A 63 8.64 5.71 17.78
N PRO A 64 9.82 5.55 17.14
CA PRO A 64 11.00 5.04 17.84
C PRO A 64 11.47 6.03 18.91
N SER A 65 11.86 5.50 20.07
CA SER A 65 12.48 6.28 21.14
C SER A 65 13.73 5.57 21.65
N PRO A 66 14.93 5.95 21.16
CA PRO A 66 16.20 5.35 21.60
C PRO A 66 16.44 5.52 23.09
N GLU A 67 16.11 6.69 23.65
CA GLU A 67 16.24 7.01 25.08
C GLU A 67 15.44 6.04 25.98
N ARG A 68 14.39 5.43 25.43
CA ARG A 68 13.47 4.55 26.17
C ARG A 68 13.50 3.10 25.65
N ASN A 69 14.45 2.78 24.76
CA ASN A 69 14.56 1.49 24.09
C ASN A 69 13.25 1.02 23.40
N ILE A 70 12.45 1.96 22.88
CA ILE A 70 11.19 1.67 22.19
C ILE A 70 11.48 1.54 20.70
N LYS A 71 11.28 0.34 20.15
CA LYS A 71 11.31 0.10 18.70
C LYS A 71 10.08 0.73 18.04
N GLU A 72 10.28 1.25 16.84
CA GLU A 72 9.17 1.72 16.02
C GLU A 72 8.23 0.56 15.70
N THR A 73 6.92 0.80 15.84
CA THR A 73 5.89 -0.12 15.36
C THR A 73 4.83 0.66 14.63
N LEU A 74 4.45 0.17 13.45
CA LEU A 74 3.39 0.72 12.63
C LEU A 74 2.44 -0.42 12.26
N GLU A 75 1.21 -0.31 12.72
CA GLU A 75 0.14 -1.23 12.34
C GLU A 75 -0.82 -0.50 11.42
N ILE A 76 -1.08 -1.10 10.25
CA ILE A 76 -1.98 -0.58 9.22
C ILE A 76 -3.07 -1.61 9.02
N GLN A 77 -4.31 -1.25 9.31
CA GLN A 77 -5.46 -2.14 9.14
C GLN A 77 -6.49 -1.49 8.23
N LEU A 78 -6.97 -2.22 7.22
CA LEU A 78 -8.05 -1.73 6.36
C LEU A 78 -9.32 -1.52 7.18
N ILE A 79 -9.99 -0.38 6.97
CA ILE A 79 -11.30 -0.09 7.57
C ILE A 79 -12.39 -0.94 6.89
N GLY A 80 -12.23 -1.18 5.59
CA GLY A 80 -13.11 -2.01 4.79
C GLY A 80 -12.36 -2.55 3.59
N THR A 81 -12.88 -3.63 3.02
CA THR A 81 -12.18 -4.36 1.96
C THR A 81 -13.14 -4.67 0.82
N ILE A 82 -12.70 -4.49 -0.41
CA ILE A 82 -13.40 -4.96 -1.60
C ILE A 82 -13.46 -6.51 -1.55
N PRO A 83 -14.62 -7.15 -1.73
CA PRO A 83 -14.74 -8.59 -1.74
C PRO A 83 -13.84 -9.24 -2.79
N ARG A 84 -13.32 -10.43 -2.50
CA ARG A 84 -12.63 -11.24 -3.51
C ARG A 84 -13.61 -11.62 -4.62
N GLY A 85 -13.17 -11.48 -5.87
CA GLY A 85 -14.02 -11.75 -7.04
C GLY A 85 -15.12 -10.72 -7.27
N ASP A 86 -15.04 -9.52 -6.69
CA ASP A 86 -15.99 -8.44 -6.99
C ASP A 86 -15.98 -8.15 -8.51
N PRO A 87 -17.13 -8.29 -9.21
CA PRO A 87 -17.21 -8.11 -10.66
C PRO A 87 -16.91 -6.66 -11.11
N ARG A 88 -16.86 -5.71 -10.18
CA ARG A 88 -16.50 -4.32 -10.44
C ARG A 88 -14.99 -4.11 -10.54
N LEU A 89 -14.17 -5.06 -10.07
CA LEU A 89 -12.71 -5.07 -10.26
C LEU A 89 -12.37 -5.85 -11.52
N LYS A 90 -11.77 -5.19 -12.51
CA LYS A 90 -11.46 -5.79 -13.80
C LYS A 90 -10.03 -5.50 -14.22
N VAL A 91 -9.40 -6.49 -14.85
CA VAL A 91 -8.19 -6.28 -15.64
C VAL A 91 -8.62 -5.71 -16.99
N ILE A 92 -8.18 -4.49 -17.31
CA ILE A 92 -8.47 -3.86 -18.61
C ILE A 92 -7.53 -4.38 -19.68
N SER A 93 -6.23 -4.40 -19.37
CA SER A 93 -5.20 -4.76 -20.33
C SER A 93 -4.02 -5.38 -19.63
N THR A 94 -3.40 -6.32 -20.33
CA THR A 94 -2.11 -6.92 -19.98
C THR A 94 -1.17 -6.71 -21.15
N VAL A 95 -0.05 -6.01 -20.93
CA VAL A 95 0.95 -5.73 -21.96
C VAL A 95 2.26 -6.35 -21.53
N TRP A 96 2.92 -7.06 -22.44
CA TRP A 96 4.26 -7.57 -22.26
C TRP A 96 5.25 -6.65 -22.95
N GLU A 97 6.22 -6.13 -22.20
CA GLU A 97 7.28 -5.27 -22.72
C GLU A 97 8.56 -5.56 -21.93
N ASP A 98 9.67 -5.86 -22.62
CA ASP A 98 10.99 -6.13 -22.03
C ASP A 98 10.98 -7.15 -20.86
N ASP A 99 10.29 -8.28 -21.04
CA ASP A 99 10.09 -9.32 -20.01
C ASP A 99 9.35 -8.83 -18.75
N ILE A 100 8.61 -7.72 -18.86
CA ILE A 100 7.75 -7.17 -17.81
C ILE A 100 6.30 -7.24 -18.31
N LEU A 101 5.45 -7.88 -17.49
CA LEU A 101 4.01 -7.88 -17.65
C LEU A 101 3.41 -6.68 -16.93
N TYR A 102 2.91 -5.71 -17.69
CA TYR A 102 2.14 -4.58 -17.21
C TYR A 102 0.66 -4.97 -17.14
N VAL A 103 0.03 -4.73 -15.99
CA VAL A 103 -1.38 -5.04 -15.71
C VAL A 103 -2.10 -3.75 -15.36
N LEU A 104 -2.99 -3.32 -16.25
CA LEU A 104 -3.89 -2.20 -16.01
C LEU A 104 -5.20 -2.71 -15.41
N LEU A 105 -5.54 -2.16 -14.25
CA LEU A 105 -6.68 -2.55 -13.44
C LEU A 105 -7.66 -1.39 -13.32
N GLU A 106 -8.95 -1.72 -13.27
CA GLU A 106 -10.02 -0.76 -13.08
C GLU A 106 -11.03 -1.24 -12.05
N TYR A 107 -11.47 -0.32 -11.19
CA TYR A 107 -12.55 -0.55 -10.25
C TYR A 107 -13.71 0.41 -10.48
N GLN A 108 -14.89 -0.15 -10.72
CA GLN A 108 -16.13 0.61 -10.88
C GLN A 108 -16.79 0.86 -9.52
N MET A 109 -16.75 2.11 -9.06
CA MET A 109 -17.30 2.51 -7.77
C MET A 109 -18.81 2.76 -7.84
N ASP A 110 -19.54 2.39 -6.79
CA ASP A 110 -20.89 2.93 -6.56
C ASP A 110 -20.87 4.35 -5.96
N GLU A 111 -22.04 4.97 -5.85
CA GLU A 111 -22.18 6.33 -5.32
C GLU A 111 -21.67 6.48 -3.88
N THR A 112 -21.83 5.43 -3.04
CA THR A 112 -21.37 5.50 -1.65
C THR A 112 -19.85 5.47 -1.56
N GLN A 113 -19.22 4.66 -2.39
CA GLN A 113 -17.77 4.57 -2.52
C GLN A 113 -17.18 5.85 -3.11
N GLN A 114 -17.86 6.48 -4.07
CA GLN A 114 -17.44 7.78 -4.62
C GLN A 114 -17.43 8.87 -3.55
N ARG A 115 -18.52 9.00 -2.77
CA ARG A 115 -18.58 9.99 -1.67
C ARG A 115 -17.47 9.78 -0.63
N ARG A 116 -17.08 8.53 -0.36
CA ARG A 116 -15.96 8.24 0.55
C ARG A 116 -14.62 8.68 -0.02
N LEU A 117 -14.36 8.38 -1.30
CA LEU A 117 -13.15 8.86 -1.97
C LEU A 117 -13.08 10.39 -2.01
N GLU A 118 -14.21 11.05 -2.27
CA GLU A 118 -14.32 12.52 -2.24
C GLU A 118 -14.05 13.09 -0.84
N ALA A 119 -14.54 12.42 0.22
CA ALA A 119 -14.25 12.81 1.59
C ALA A 119 -12.73 12.78 1.89
N TRP A 120 -12.01 11.76 1.40
CA TRP A 120 -10.55 11.71 1.52
C TRP A 120 -9.85 12.82 0.73
N ARG A 121 -10.38 13.20 -0.43
CA ARG A 121 -9.84 14.27 -1.29
C ARG A 121 -10.23 15.68 -0.83
N SER A 122 -11.02 15.80 0.23
CA SER A 122 -11.41 17.09 0.80
C SER A 122 -10.20 17.89 1.26
N GLN A 123 -10.23 19.20 1.02
CA GLN A 123 -9.17 20.13 1.47
C GLN A 123 -9.08 20.25 3.00
N ALA A 124 -10.09 19.77 3.73
CA ALA A 124 -10.09 19.79 5.19
C ALA A 124 -9.06 18.82 5.79
N LEU A 125 -8.66 17.78 5.06
CA LEU A 125 -7.69 16.80 5.53
C LEU A 125 -6.28 17.19 5.09
N PRO A 126 -5.30 17.19 6.00
CA PRO A 126 -3.93 17.42 5.63
C PRO A 126 -3.34 16.21 4.89
N PHE A 127 -2.44 16.48 3.95
CA PHE A 127 -1.85 15.45 3.10
C PHE A 127 -0.39 15.16 3.48
N ALA A 128 0.02 13.92 3.22
CA ALA A 128 1.39 13.46 3.32
C ALA A 128 1.75 12.60 2.11
N ALA A 129 3.02 12.59 1.73
CA ALA A 129 3.53 11.70 0.70
C ALA A 129 4.80 11.02 1.21
N GLY A 130 5.01 9.80 0.75
CA GLY A 130 6.16 8.99 1.15
C GLY A 130 6.49 7.96 0.09
N SER A 131 7.70 7.45 0.19
CA SER A 131 8.22 6.38 -0.66
C SER A 131 8.77 5.26 0.21
N GLY A 132 8.63 4.03 -0.26
CA GLY A 132 9.12 2.85 0.43
C GLY A 132 9.62 1.80 -0.56
N THR A 133 10.32 0.81 -0.03
CA THR A 133 10.95 -0.25 -0.83
C THR A 133 10.54 -1.60 -0.28
N GLY A 134 10.13 -2.51 -1.14
CA GLY A 134 9.96 -3.93 -0.81
C GLY A 134 11.01 -4.73 -1.54
N ASP A 135 11.70 -5.62 -0.85
CA ASP A 135 12.64 -6.53 -1.49
C ASP A 135 11.85 -7.56 -2.31
N ILE A 136 12.28 -7.84 -3.55
CA ILE A 136 11.63 -8.85 -4.41
C ILE A 136 11.65 -10.26 -3.82
N PHE A 137 12.54 -10.52 -2.85
CA PHE A 137 12.62 -11.81 -2.14
C PHE A 137 11.60 -11.94 -0.98
N GLU A 138 10.80 -10.91 -0.72
CA GLU A 138 9.71 -10.99 0.26
C GLU A 138 8.45 -11.62 -0.37
N GLU A 139 7.62 -12.26 0.46
CA GLU A 139 6.37 -12.90 -0.01
C GLU A 139 5.38 -11.91 -0.67
N GLN A 140 5.39 -10.64 -0.24
CA GLN A 140 4.48 -9.60 -0.74
C GLN A 140 5.24 -8.28 -0.97
N PRO A 141 6.11 -8.22 -1.99
CA PRO A 141 7.07 -7.14 -2.14
C PRO A 141 6.38 -5.79 -2.43
N TYR A 142 5.31 -5.80 -3.22
CA TYR A 142 4.47 -4.63 -3.46
C TYR A 142 3.81 -4.14 -2.17
N ARG A 143 3.28 -5.07 -1.38
CA ARG A 143 2.61 -4.75 -0.14
C ARG A 143 3.56 -4.11 0.86
N THR A 144 4.73 -4.70 1.06
CA THR A 144 5.75 -4.12 1.94
C THR A 144 6.19 -2.76 1.45
N ALA A 145 6.45 -2.59 0.15
CA ALA A 145 6.84 -1.30 -0.42
C ALA A 145 5.79 -0.22 -0.12
N MET A 146 4.51 -0.54 -0.27
CA MET A 146 3.40 0.37 0.04
C MET A 146 3.32 0.69 1.54
N GLU A 147 3.44 -0.30 2.41
CA GLU A 147 3.42 -0.10 3.86
C GLU A 147 4.61 0.74 4.36
N GLN A 148 5.80 0.53 3.78
CA GLN A 148 6.96 1.38 4.03
C GLN A 148 6.75 2.81 3.51
N ALA A 149 6.12 2.97 2.35
CA ALA A 149 5.80 4.30 1.80
C ALA A 149 4.81 5.04 2.70
N ILE A 150 3.83 4.34 3.26
CA ILE A 150 2.89 4.88 4.26
C ILE A 150 3.65 5.28 5.54
N ARG A 151 4.56 4.42 6.02
CA ARG A 151 5.41 4.71 7.19
C ARG A 151 6.20 6.01 6.99
N GLU A 152 6.87 6.16 5.85
CA GLU A 152 7.67 7.35 5.58
C GLU A 152 6.80 8.61 5.44
N ALA A 153 5.63 8.50 4.80
CA ALA A 153 4.68 9.60 4.71
C ALA A 153 4.25 10.10 6.11
N MET A 154 3.92 9.17 7.00
CA MET A 154 3.57 9.46 8.40
C MET A 154 4.75 10.09 9.15
N ARG A 155 5.93 9.48 9.06
CA ARG A 155 7.14 9.99 9.72
C ARG A 155 7.45 11.42 9.31
N SER A 156 7.41 11.71 8.01
CA SER A 156 7.63 13.05 7.45
C SER A 156 6.59 14.04 7.96
N TYR A 157 5.30 13.65 7.95
CA TYR A 157 4.19 14.47 8.43
C TYR A 157 4.33 14.88 9.90
N PHE A 158 4.66 13.93 10.78
CA PHE A 158 4.76 14.18 12.22
C PHE A 158 6.04 14.90 12.60
N ARG A 159 7.17 14.58 11.95
CA ARG A 159 8.46 15.25 12.18
C ARG A 159 8.38 16.74 11.88
N ALA A 160 7.60 17.14 10.87
CA ALA A 160 7.43 18.55 10.52
C ALA A 160 6.56 19.34 11.52
N ARG A 161 5.66 18.67 12.27
CA ARG A 161 4.66 19.32 13.13
C ARG A 161 4.97 19.26 14.62
N TYR A 162 5.63 18.20 15.08
CA TYR A 162 5.85 17.97 16.50
C TYR A 162 7.35 17.93 16.80
N TYR A 163 7.79 18.85 17.66
CA TYR A 163 9.15 18.87 18.16
C TYR A 163 9.42 17.68 19.09
N SER A 164 8.48 17.39 20.00
CA SER A 164 8.53 16.24 20.90
C SER A 164 7.94 14.99 20.24
N ARG A 165 8.60 13.84 20.41
CA ARG A 165 8.10 12.56 19.90
C ARG A 165 6.85 12.13 20.69
N PRO A 166 5.68 11.99 20.05
CA PRO A 166 4.48 11.52 20.72
C PRO A 166 4.63 10.06 21.14
N ARG A 167 3.88 9.64 22.16
CA ARG A 167 3.90 8.27 22.66
C ARG A 167 3.17 7.32 21.72
N LEU A 168 2.01 7.76 21.25
CA LEU A 168 1.12 6.97 20.42
C LEU A 168 0.37 7.89 19.48
N ILE A 169 0.29 7.45 18.23
CA ILE A 169 -0.50 8.11 17.20
C ILE A 169 -1.55 7.11 16.74
N GLN A 170 -2.81 7.48 16.92
CA GLN A 170 -3.97 6.75 16.43
C GLN A 170 -4.75 7.66 15.51
N GLY A 171 -5.19 7.13 14.37
CA GLY A 171 -5.99 7.90 13.44
C GLY A 171 -6.35 7.09 12.21
N LYS A 172 -6.94 7.77 11.24
CA LYS A 172 -7.31 7.19 9.96
C LYS A 172 -6.51 7.83 8.84
N ALA A 173 -6.25 7.04 7.80
CA ALA A 173 -5.64 7.55 6.58
C ALA A 173 -6.31 6.96 5.34
N GLY A 174 -6.43 7.74 4.27
CA GLY A 174 -6.92 7.26 2.98
C GLY A 174 -5.87 7.47 1.89
N LEU A 175 -5.76 6.52 0.96
CA LEU A 175 -4.95 6.72 -0.26
C LEU A 175 -5.69 7.66 -1.22
N LEU A 176 -5.02 8.72 -1.64
CA LEU A 176 -5.62 9.70 -2.56
C LEU A 176 -5.65 9.21 -4.01
N ASP A 177 -4.58 8.51 -4.38
CA ASP A 177 -4.31 7.97 -5.71
C ASP A 177 -3.83 6.53 -5.57
N PHE A 178 -3.94 5.76 -6.64
CA PHE A 178 -3.36 4.43 -6.68
C PHE A 178 -1.82 4.54 -6.51
N PRO A 179 -1.20 3.75 -5.61
CA PRO A 179 0.24 3.78 -5.40
C PRO A 179 1.01 3.57 -6.70
N LYS A 180 2.02 4.42 -6.94
CA LYS A 180 2.90 4.23 -8.10
C LYS A 180 4.06 3.35 -7.67
N ALA A 181 4.22 2.22 -8.32
CA ALA A 181 5.31 1.29 -8.06
C ALA A 181 6.23 1.17 -9.28
N GLY A 182 7.54 1.04 -9.06
CA GLY A 182 8.56 0.86 -10.09
C GLY A 182 9.65 -0.10 -9.63
N PHE A 183 10.33 -0.74 -10.59
CA PHE A 183 11.45 -1.62 -10.29
C PHE A 183 12.74 -0.81 -10.18
N TRP A 184 13.50 -1.05 -9.12
CA TRP A 184 14.83 -0.45 -8.96
C TRP A 184 15.77 -1.39 -8.24
N GLN A 185 16.86 -1.81 -8.89
CA GLN A 185 17.98 -2.55 -8.28
C GLN A 185 17.53 -3.74 -7.40
N ALA A 186 16.74 -4.67 -7.96
CA ALA A 186 16.19 -5.82 -7.22
C ALA A 186 15.26 -5.44 -6.05
N SER A 187 14.69 -4.24 -6.06
CA SER A 187 13.68 -3.80 -5.10
C SER A 187 12.50 -3.17 -5.83
N ILE A 188 11.32 -3.29 -5.23
CA ILE A 188 10.12 -2.59 -5.67
C ILE A 188 10.05 -1.28 -4.90
N GLN A 189 10.11 -0.16 -5.61
CA GLN A 189 9.92 1.15 -5.02
C GLN A 189 8.47 1.60 -5.21
N ALA A 190 7.76 1.85 -4.12
CA ALA A 190 6.40 2.39 -4.14
C ALA A 190 6.38 3.83 -3.63
N SER A 191 5.51 4.66 -4.20
CA SER A 191 5.21 6.00 -3.73
C SER A 191 3.71 6.16 -3.50
N VAL A 192 3.36 6.77 -2.37
CA VAL A 192 1.97 6.93 -1.93
C VAL A 192 1.69 8.38 -1.56
N LYS A 193 0.43 8.77 -1.72
CA LYS A 193 -0.13 10.03 -1.22
C LYS A 193 -1.31 9.71 -0.31
N LEU A 194 -1.27 10.26 0.89
CA LEU A 194 -2.22 9.98 1.95
C LEU A 194 -2.95 11.25 2.37
N ALA A 195 -4.25 11.12 2.58
CA ALA A 195 -5.06 12.02 3.40
C ALA A 195 -5.07 11.50 4.83
N LEU A 196 -4.87 12.39 5.79
CA LEU A 196 -4.71 12.01 7.20
C LEU A 196 -5.81 12.64 8.04
N ASP A 197 -6.63 11.80 8.67
CA ASP A 197 -7.62 12.18 9.68
C ASP A 197 -7.11 11.68 11.03
N ILE A 198 -6.21 12.46 11.64
CA ILE A 198 -5.52 12.07 12.87
C ILE A 198 -5.86 13.09 13.97
N PRO A 199 -6.50 12.65 15.07
CA PRO A 199 -6.66 13.50 16.25
C PRO A 199 -5.30 13.90 16.86
N PRO A 200 -5.28 14.90 17.76
CA PRO A 200 -4.07 15.29 18.48
C PRO A 200 -3.41 14.08 19.15
N PRO A 201 -2.09 13.88 18.97
CA PRO A 201 -1.41 12.69 19.47
C PRO A 201 -1.27 12.73 21.00
N GLU A 202 -1.27 11.56 21.63
CA GLU A 202 -1.10 11.46 23.09
C GLU A 202 0.34 11.83 23.48
N PRO A 203 0.56 12.94 24.21
CA PRO A 203 1.88 13.27 24.73
C PRO A 203 2.26 12.29 25.85
N TYR A 204 3.55 12.18 26.13
CA TYR A 204 3.97 11.58 27.38
C TYR A 204 3.52 12.48 28.53
N SER A 205 2.78 11.93 29.49
CA SER A 205 2.47 12.64 30.73
C SER A 205 3.79 13.04 31.40
N VAL A 206 4.01 14.34 31.55
CA VAL A 206 5.08 14.86 32.41
C VAL A 206 4.63 14.59 33.84
N TYR A 207 5.36 13.75 34.56
CA TYR A 207 5.23 13.55 36.01
C TYR A 207 6.40 14.25 36.69
#